data_AF-A0A1F9BHA2-F1
#
_entry.id   AF-A0A1F9BHA2-F1
#
_cell.length_a   1.000
_cell.length_b   1.000
_cell.length_c   1.000
_cell.angle_alpha   90.00
_cell.angle_beta   90.00
_cell.angle_gamma   90.00
#
_symmetry.space_group_name_H-M   'P 1'
#
loop_
_entity.id
_entity.type
_entity.pdbx_description
1 polymer ?
#
loop_
_entity_poly.entity_id
_entity_poly.type
_entity_poly.pdbx_seq_one_letter_code
_entity_poly.pdbx_strand_id
1 'polypeptide(L)'
;MPRVLGGGIHSLVVHDPVSASEVTLYYRRPTSEERVAYQMSAFRLEGGQRRFCLGETRLQFGLAILTGFGAGDFLVAEEGTEIPLDPERHPDWKERLGEHAPDLVSYLAQQIFEGLRVAPREDRECSG
;
A
#
# COMPACT_ATOMS: atom_id res chain seq x y z
N MET A 1 -15.56 -14.23 -3.44
CA MET A 1 -16.59 -13.20 -3.70
C MET A 1 -16.37 -12.57 -5.07
N PRO A 2 -17.42 -12.18 -5.81
CA PRO A 2 -17.26 -11.49 -7.09
C PRO A 2 -16.66 -10.08 -6.89
N ARG A 3 -15.87 -9.62 -7.86
CA ARG A 3 -15.31 -8.27 -7.85
C ARG A 3 -16.37 -7.27 -8.32
N VAL A 4 -16.71 -6.30 -7.47
CA VAL A 4 -17.59 -5.18 -7.83
C VAL A 4 -16.78 -4.12 -8.57
N LEU A 5 -17.29 -3.65 -9.72
CA LEU A 5 -16.69 -2.56 -10.49
C LEU A 5 -17.36 -1.23 -10.07
N GLY A 6 -16.61 -0.34 -9.42
CA GLY A 6 -17.11 0.95 -8.90
C GLY A 6 -16.11 1.62 -7.94
N GLY A 7 -16.42 2.84 -7.50
CA GLY A 7 -15.58 3.68 -6.63
C GLY A 7 -15.65 3.32 -5.13
N GLY A 8 -15.55 2.03 -4.80
CA GLY A 8 -15.57 1.57 -3.41
C GLY A 8 -14.22 1.74 -2.71
N ILE A 9 -14.27 2.01 -1.40
CA ILE A 9 -13.11 1.88 -0.50
C ILE A 9 -12.83 0.37 -0.34
N HIS A 10 -11.57 0.00 -0.49
CA HIS A 10 -11.12 -1.36 -0.25
C HIS A 10 -10.37 -1.42 1.07
N SER A 11 -10.35 -2.60 1.70
CA SER A 11 -9.59 -2.84 2.93
C SER A 11 -8.59 -3.98 2.75
N LEU A 12 -7.46 -3.86 3.43
CA LEU A 12 -6.45 -4.90 3.59
C LEU A 12 -6.19 -5.06 5.08
N VAL A 13 -6.35 -6.27 5.59
CA VAL A 13 -5.96 -6.60 6.97
C VAL A 13 -4.55 -7.16 6.94
N VAL A 14 -3.67 -6.60 7.75
CA VAL A 14 -2.26 -6.97 7.88
C VAL A 14 -2.02 -7.40 9.32
N HIS A 15 -1.43 -8.58 9.49
CA HIS A 15 -0.93 -8.99 10.81
C HIS A 15 0.41 -8.29 11.05
N ASP A 16 0.41 -7.30 11.93
CA ASP A 16 1.57 -6.48 12.23
C ASP A 16 2.46 -7.17 13.29
N PRO A 17 3.72 -7.53 12.95
CA PRO A 17 4.64 -8.11 13.92
C PRO A 17 5.12 -7.11 14.99
N VAL A 18 5.03 -5.79 14.74
CA VAL A 18 5.52 -4.76 15.67
C VAL A 18 4.55 -4.62 16.85
N SER A 19 3.26 -4.49 16.59
CA SER A 19 2.22 -4.44 17.63
C SER A 19 1.66 -5.81 18.03
N ALA A 20 2.00 -6.88 17.29
CA ALA A 20 1.40 -8.21 17.41
C ALA A 20 -0.15 -8.19 17.28
N SER A 21 -0.66 -7.28 16.46
CA SER A 21 -2.09 -7.05 16.27
C SER A 21 -2.48 -7.00 14.78
N GLU A 22 -3.77 -7.09 14.50
CA GLU A 22 -4.29 -6.93 13.14
C GLU A 22 -4.55 -5.45 12.85
N VAL A 23 -3.86 -4.91 11.85
CA VAL A 23 -4.05 -3.54 11.36
C VAL A 23 -4.87 -3.56 10.10
N THR A 24 -5.94 -2.77 10.05
CA THR A 24 -6.77 -2.60 8.86
C THR A 24 -6.35 -1.34 8.10
N LEU A 25 -5.96 -1.48 6.85
CA LEU A 25 -5.64 -0.37 5.96
C LEU A 25 -6.75 -0.20 4.92
N TYR A 26 -7.28 1.02 4.80
CA TYR A 26 -8.25 1.38 3.77
C TYR A 26 -7.53 2.04 2.59
N TYR A 27 -7.87 1.63 1.38
CA TYR A 27 -7.24 2.13 0.17
C TYR A 27 -8.21 2.27 -1.00
N ARG A 28 -7.87 3.17 -1.93
CA ARG A 28 -8.52 3.25 -3.24
C ARG A 28 -7.79 2.39 -4.26
N ARG A 29 -8.50 1.99 -5.33
CA ARG A 29 -7.85 1.31 -6.45
C ARG A 29 -6.86 2.26 -7.14
N PRO A 30 -5.63 1.81 -7.44
CA PRO A 30 -4.74 2.59 -8.29
C PRO A 30 -5.30 2.67 -9.71
N THR A 31 -5.07 3.81 -10.37
CA THR A 31 -5.39 3.99 -11.79
C THR A 31 -4.41 3.22 -12.67
N SER A 32 -4.73 3.12 -13.97
CA SER A 32 -3.81 2.55 -14.94
C SER A 32 -2.53 3.37 -15.04
N GLU A 33 -2.61 4.72 -15.01
CA GLU A 33 -1.40 5.55 -15.04
C GLU A 33 -0.52 5.32 -13.80
N GLU A 34 -1.11 5.23 -12.61
CA GLU A 34 -0.36 4.97 -11.38
C GLU A 34 0.33 3.61 -11.39
N ARG A 35 -0.29 2.59 -11.98
CA ARG A 35 0.35 1.28 -12.14
C ARG A 35 1.55 1.33 -13.07
N VAL A 36 1.44 2.05 -14.19
CA VAL A 36 2.56 2.25 -15.12
C VAL A 36 3.66 3.05 -14.44
N ALA A 37 3.31 4.14 -13.75
CA ALA A 37 4.26 4.97 -13.02
C ALA A 37 5.00 4.18 -11.92
N TYR A 38 4.29 3.34 -11.16
CA TYR A 38 4.89 2.44 -10.18
C TYR A 38 5.95 1.53 -10.80
N GLN A 39 5.62 0.90 -11.92
CA GLN A 39 6.54 0.00 -12.62
C GLN A 39 7.76 0.74 -13.14
N MET A 40 7.61 1.96 -13.67
CA MET A 40 8.74 2.75 -14.16
C MET A 40 9.62 3.26 -13.02
N SER A 41 9.02 3.73 -11.92
CA SER A 41 9.75 4.26 -10.75
C SER A 41 10.55 3.18 -10.02
N ALA A 42 10.11 1.93 -10.05
CA ALA A 42 10.85 0.80 -9.51
C ALA A 42 12.24 0.61 -10.17
N PHE A 43 12.40 1.06 -11.42
CA PHE A 43 13.65 0.96 -12.20
C PHE A 43 14.19 2.36 -12.54
N ARG A 44 14.95 2.98 -11.61
CA ARG A 44 15.61 4.26 -11.91
C ARG A 44 16.99 4.01 -12.54
N LEU A 45 17.27 4.69 -13.66
CA LEU A 45 18.60 4.75 -14.27
C LEU A 45 19.32 5.99 -13.71
N GLU A 46 20.30 5.78 -12.82
CA GLU A 46 21.18 6.84 -12.32
C GLU A 46 22.61 6.57 -12.80
N GLY A 47 23.19 7.50 -13.56
CA GLY A 47 24.60 7.41 -14.00
C GLY A 47 24.94 6.20 -14.88
N GLY A 48 23.97 5.60 -15.58
CA GLY A 48 24.16 4.39 -16.37
C GLY A 48 24.02 3.08 -15.59
N GLN A 49 23.75 3.13 -14.27
CA GLN A 49 23.46 1.96 -13.46
C GLN A 49 21.96 1.92 -13.09
N ARG A 50 21.34 0.74 -13.20
CA ARG A 50 19.97 0.51 -12.72
C ARG A 50 20.00 0.39 -11.21
N ARG A 51 19.41 1.35 -10.50
CA ARG A 51 19.15 1.25 -9.06
C ARG A 51 17.73 0.75 -8.84
N PHE A 52 17.61 -0.27 -8.01
CA PHE A 52 16.32 -0.77 -7.55
C PHE A 52 15.84 0.10 -6.39
N CYS A 53 15.03 1.12 -6.68
CA CYS A 53 14.43 2.01 -5.69
C CYS A 53 13.09 1.47 -5.16
N LEU A 54 13.01 0.15 -4.98
CA LEU A 54 11.74 -0.54 -4.76
C LEU A 54 11.10 -0.16 -3.41
N GLY A 55 11.91 0.03 -2.36
CA GLY A 55 11.42 0.46 -1.05
C GLY A 55 10.79 1.85 -1.08
N GLU A 56 11.49 2.83 -1.66
CA GLU A 56 11.00 4.20 -1.82
C GLU A 56 9.74 4.27 -2.70
N THR A 57 9.74 3.50 -3.81
CA THR A 57 8.58 3.41 -4.72
C THR A 57 7.36 2.83 -4.00
N ARG A 58 7.55 1.75 -3.22
CA ARG A 58 6.47 1.14 -2.44
C ARG A 58 5.88 2.12 -1.44
N LEU A 59 6.73 2.82 -0.68
CA LEU A 59 6.26 3.81 0.29
C LEU A 59 5.47 4.94 -0.38
N GLN A 60 6.04 5.56 -1.42
CA GLN A 60 5.43 6.67 -2.13
C GLN A 60 4.05 6.31 -2.69
N PHE A 61 3.96 5.22 -3.45
CA PHE A 61 2.70 4.81 -4.08
C PHE A 61 1.71 4.22 -3.07
N GLY A 62 2.20 3.61 -1.99
CA GLY A 62 1.38 3.15 -0.87
C GLY A 62 0.63 4.32 -0.22
N LEU A 63 1.35 5.39 0.15
CA LEU A 63 0.74 6.61 0.72
C LEU A 63 -0.28 7.26 -0.23
N ALA A 64 -0.01 7.20 -1.54
CA ALA A 64 -0.88 7.79 -2.56
C ALA A 64 -2.25 7.10 -2.67
N ILE A 65 -2.30 5.78 -2.46
CA ILE A 65 -3.54 5.00 -2.53
C ILE A 65 -4.20 4.79 -1.17
N LEU A 66 -3.48 4.98 -0.07
CA LEU A 66 -4.00 4.87 1.28
C LEU A 66 -5.04 5.97 1.54
N THR A 67 -6.22 5.58 2.00
CA THR A 67 -7.33 6.49 2.29
C THR A 67 -7.67 6.55 3.78
N GLY A 68 -7.19 5.60 4.58
CA GLY A 68 -7.35 5.58 6.04
C GLY A 68 -6.91 4.25 6.63
N PHE A 69 -7.25 4.03 7.88
CA PHE A 69 -6.97 2.80 8.62
C PHE A 69 -8.06 2.54 9.67
N GLY A 70 -8.04 1.37 10.32
CA GLY A 70 -9.00 0.99 11.35
C GLY A 70 -8.91 1.89 12.59
N ALA A 71 -10.06 2.21 13.18
CA ALA A 71 -10.09 3.09 14.34
C ALA A 71 -9.38 2.45 15.54
N GLY A 72 -8.36 3.12 16.07
CA GLY A 72 -7.55 2.63 17.19
C GLY A 72 -6.38 1.73 16.79
N ASP A 73 -6.18 1.45 15.50
CA ASP A 73 -5.04 0.65 15.03
C ASP A 73 -3.69 1.37 15.20
N PHE A 74 -3.72 2.71 15.30
CA PHE A 74 -2.54 3.53 15.50
C PHE A 74 -2.75 4.50 16.67
N LEU A 75 -1.73 4.61 17.52
CA LEU A 75 -1.64 5.60 18.58
C LEU A 75 -0.49 6.55 18.26
N VAL A 76 -0.64 7.83 18.63
CA VAL A 76 0.42 8.82 18.56
C VAL A 76 0.64 9.44 19.93
N ALA A 77 1.89 9.73 20.25
CA ALA A 77 2.26 10.41 21.48
C ALA A 77 2.15 11.92 21.27
N GLU A 78 1.16 12.55 21.91
CA GLU A 78 1.00 14.00 21.95
C GLU A 78 1.04 14.48 23.41
N GLU A 79 1.93 15.44 23.69
CA GLU A 79 2.09 16.03 25.04
C GLU A 79 2.30 15.00 26.17
N GLY A 80 2.92 13.86 25.85
CA GLY A 80 3.19 12.78 26.81
C GLY A 80 2.00 11.84 27.06
N THR A 81 0.92 11.97 26.29
CA THR A 81 -0.23 11.06 26.31
C THR A 81 -0.35 10.33 24.97
N GLU A 82 -0.65 9.03 25.01
CA GLU A 82 -0.99 8.26 23.81
C GLU A 82 -2.45 8.49 23.46
N ILE A 83 -2.69 9.05 22.27
CA ILE A 83 -4.03 9.26 21.74
C ILE A 83 -4.22 8.48 20.43
N PRO A 84 -5.44 8.00 20.13
CA PRO A 84 -5.72 7.38 18.84
C PRO A 84 -5.45 8.35 17.69
N LEU A 85 -4.63 7.91 16.73
CA LEU A 85 -4.48 8.62 15.48
C LEU A 85 -5.77 8.50 14.69
N ASP A 86 -6.23 9.62 14.16
CA ASP A 86 -7.51 9.74 13.45
C ASP A 86 -7.30 10.60 12.20
N PRO A 87 -7.51 10.06 10.98
CA PRO A 87 -7.38 10.81 9.73
C PRO A 87 -8.23 12.07 9.64
N GLU A 88 -9.36 12.15 10.35
CA GLU A 88 -10.22 13.35 10.35
C GLU A 88 -9.66 14.46 11.24
N ARG A 89 -8.92 14.11 12.30
CA ARG A 89 -8.37 15.05 13.29
C ARG A 89 -6.92 15.41 13.04
N HIS A 90 -6.17 14.52 12.40
CA HIS A 90 -4.73 14.66 12.18
C HIS A 90 -4.47 14.72 10.67
N PRO A 91 -4.45 15.90 10.04
CA PRO A 91 -4.27 16.01 8.58
C PRO A 91 -2.93 15.48 8.08
N ASP A 92 -1.94 15.39 8.97
CA ASP A 92 -0.58 14.87 8.78
C ASP A 92 -0.46 13.35 9.02
N TRP A 93 -1.58 12.64 9.15
CA TRP A 93 -1.58 11.21 9.47
C TRP A 93 -0.79 10.37 8.45
N LYS A 94 -0.79 10.76 7.17
CA LYS A 94 -0.05 10.04 6.12
C LYS A 94 1.45 10.19 6.30
N GLU A 95 1.90 11.40 6.62
CA GLU A 95 3.29 11.71 6.90
C GLU A 95 3.76 10.90 8.12
N ARG A 96 2.96 10.86 9.20
CA ARG A 96 3.26 10.06 10.39
C ARG A 96 3.37 8.57 10.09
N LEU A 97 2.47 7.99 9.29
CA LEU A 97 2.60 6.59 8.87
C LEU A 97 3.83 6.38 7.97
N GLY A 98 4.16 7.35 7.11
CA GLY A 98 5.33 7.30 6.26
C GLY A 98 6.64 7.27 7.05
N GLU A 99 6.69 7.94 8.19
CA GLU A 99 7.87 8.01 9.06
C GLU A 99 7.94 6.85 10.06
N HIS A 100 6.82 6.47 10.66
CA HIS A 100 6.78 5.54 11.79
C HIS A 100 6.32 4.12 11.44
N ALA A 101 5.59 3.95 10.34
CA ALA A 101 5.14 2.64 9.85
C ALA A 101 5.36 2.45 8.33
N PRO A 102 6.58 2.76 7.80
CA PRO A 102 6.84 2.70 6.37
C PRO A 102 6.74 1.28 5.81
N ASP A 103 6.95 0.27 6.64
CA ASP A 103 6.86 -1.15 6.32
C ASP A 103 5.42 -1.58 6.01
N LEU A 104 4.44 -1.18 6.83
CA LEU A 104 3.02 -1.45 6.61
C LEU A 104 2.53 -0.80 5.31
N VAL A 105 2.92 0.45 5.08
CA VAL A 105 2.56 1.19 3.86
C VAL A 105 3.22 0.57 2.63
N SER A 106 4.48 0.15 2.75
CA SER A 106 5.19 -0.51 1.66
C SER A 106 4.60 -1.88 1.35
N TYR A 107 4.16 -2.62 2.37
CA TYR A 107 3.48 -3.90 2.22
C TYR A 107 2.14 -3.74 1.49
N LEU A 108 1.36 -2.72 1.83
CA LEU A 108 0.14 -2.37 1.09
C LEU A 108 0.46 -2.16 -0.40
N ALA A 109 1.45 -1.33 -0.72
CA ALA A 109 1.82 -1.10 -2.11
C ALA A 109 2.24 -2.38 -2.83
N GLN A 110 3.07 -3.21 -2.19
CA GLN A 110 3.47 -4.50 -2.74
C GLN A 110 2.25 -5.38 -3.06
N GLN A 111 1.30 -5.53 -2.13
CA GLN A 111 0.10 -6.35 -2.36
C GLN A 111 -0.75 -5.81 -3.52
N ILE A 112 -0.94 -4.50 -3.61
CA ILE A 112 -1.87 -3.89 -4.58
C ILE A 112 -1.26 -3.73 -5.98
N PHE A 113 0.02 -3.38 -6.06
CA PHE A 113 0.71 -3.15 -7.33
C PHE A 113 1.35 -4.42 -7.89
N GLU A 114 1.89 -5.31 -7.03
CA GLU A 114 2.66 -6.50 -7.46
C GLU A 114 1.89 -7.81 -7.24
N GLY A 115 0.89 -7.85 -6.35
CA GLY A 115 0.14 -9.06 -6.00
C GLY A 115 -0.78 -9.60 -7.11
N LEU A 116 -1.04 -8.83 -8.17
CA LEU A 116 -1.77 -9.30 -9.35
C LEU A 116 -0.83 -10.14 -10.23
N ARG A 117 -0.75 -11.43 -9.95
CA ARG A 117 -0.05 -12.39 -10.82
C ARG A 117 -0.97 -12.81 -11.97
N VAL A 118 -0.43 -12.81 -13.18
CA VAL A 118 -1.06 -13.50 -14.31
C VAL A 118 -1.03 -14.99 -13.97
N ALA A 119 -2.19 -15.63 -13.82
CA ALA A 119 -2.24 -17.08 -13.73
C ALA A 119 -1.56 -17.65 -15.00
N PRO A 120 -0.66 -18.63 -14.88
CA PRO A 120 -0.13 -19.29 -16.07
C PRO A 120 -1.32 -19.74 -16.90
N ARG A 121 -1.32 -19.33 -18.17
CA ARG A 121 -2.31 -19.78 -19.13
C ARG A 121 -2.10 -21.29 -19.21
N GLU A 122 -2.97 -22.08 -18.60
CA GLU A 122 -2.98 -23.52 -18.85
C GLU A 122 -3.06 -23.64 -20.38
N ASP A 123 -2.03 -24.26 -20.96
CA ASP A 123 -1.98 -24.54 -22.37
C ASP A 123 -3.22 -25.38 -22.69
N ARG A 124 -4.28 -24.71 -23.14
CA ARG A 124 -5.34 -25.37 -23.89
C ARG A 124 -4.65 -25.84 -25.15
N GLU A 125 -4.21 -27.10 -25.12
CA GLU A 125 -3.88 -27.87 -26.29
C GLU A 125 -5.03 -27.66 -27.27
N CYS A 126 -4.77 -26.89 -28.33
CA CYS A 126 -5.60 -26.91 -29.51
C CYS A 126 -5.47 -28.34 -30.07
N SER A 127 -6.32 -29.24 -29.58
CA SER A 127 -6.58 -30.50 -30.26
C SER A 127 -7.27 -30.14 -31.56
N GLY A 128 -6.52 -30.24 -32.65
CA GLY A 128 -7.01 -30.15 -34.02
C GLY A 128 -7.76 -31.40 -34.45
#